data_AF-A0A3M7DT52-F1
#
_entry.id   AF-A0A3M7DT52-F1
#
_cell.length_a   1.000
_cell.length_b   1.000
_cell.length_c   1.000
_cell.angle_alpha   90.00
_cell.angle_beta   90.00
_cell.angle_gamma   90.00
#
_symmetry.space_group_name_H-M   'P 1'
#
loop_
_entity.id
_entity.type
_entity.pdbx_description
1 polymer ?
#
loop_
_entity_poly.entity_id
_entity_poly.type
_entity_poly.pdbx_seq_one_letter_code
_entity_poly.pdbx_strand_id
1 'polypeptide(L)'
;MTASSQSDTRKPTANQLSQALPGPTAYLTGHNASTGKAILHSSRPVEWQRYDEDKLGMSVAFTTQFPADLNSNADITSHDAKMAAAGGKLGLVSGGGTVLRYVDFAPGYDKTP
;
A
#
# COMPACT_ATOMS: atom_id res chain seq x y z
N MET A 1 1.61 -36.02 9.54
CA MET A 1 0.76 -34.87 9.15
C MET A 1 1.61 -33.97 8.28
N THR A 2 1.53 -34.14 6.97
CA THR A 2 2.27 -33.34 5.99
C THR A 2 1.49 -32.04 5.75
N ALA A 3 2.10 -30.90 6.07
CA ALA A 3 1.55 -29.60 5.73
C ALA A 3 1.51 -29.49 4.19
N SER A 4 0.32 -29.37 3.63
CA SER A 4 0.11 -29.03 2.24
C SER A 4 0.68 -27.63 1.99
N SER A 5 1.73 -27.53 1.17
CA SER A 5 2.19 -26.25 0.63
C SER A 5 1.05 -25.69 -0.23
N GLN A 6 0.25 -24.77 0.31
CA GLN A 6 -0.59 -23.93 -0.54
C GLN A 6 0.33 -23.23 -1.54
N SER A 7 0.10 -23.47 -2.83
CA SER A 7 0.71 -22.68 -3.89
C SER A 7 0.36 -21.22 -3.63
N ASP A 8 1.35 -20.36 -3.43
CA ASP A 8 1.12 -18.94 -3.18
C ASP A 8 0.54 -18.33 -4.47
N THR A 9 -0.78 -18.11 -4.50
CA THR A 9 -1.50 -17.60 -5.67
C THR A 9 -1.32 -16.10 -5.87
N ARG A 10 -0.64 -15.42 -4.93
CA ARG A 10 -0.43 -13.97 -4.95
C ARG A 10 0.75 -13.64 -5.85
N LYS A 11 0.45 -13.45 -7.13
CA LYS A 11 1.42 -12.98 -8.13
C LYS A 11 2.03 -11.63 -7.68
N PRO A 12 3.29 -11.35 -8.04
CA PRO A 12 3.88 -10.03 -7.86
C PRO A 12 3.00 -8.93 -8.44
N THR A 13 3.03 -7.76 -7.80
CA THR A 13 2.27 -6.58 -8.22
C THR A 13 3.05 -5.73 -9.22
N ALA A 14 2.38 -4.74 -9.81
CA ALA A 14 2.98 -3.87 -10.82
C ALA A 14 4.27 -3.23 -10.31
N ASN A 15 5.32 -3.31 -11.13
CA ASN A 15 6.67 -2.75 -10.89
C ASN A 15 7.43 -3.31 -9.68
N GLN A 16 6.98 -4.39 -9.04
CA GLN A 16 7.68 -5.00 -7.92
C GLN A 16 9.11 -5.42 -8.31
N LEU A 17 10.09 -5.22 -7.44
CA LEU A 17 11.48 -5.62 -7.69
C LEU A 17 11.66 -7.11 -7.41
N SER A 18 11.24 -7.54 -6.22
CA SER A 18 11.31 -8.93 -5.79
C SER A 18 10.21 -9.80 -6.42
N GLN A 19 10.42 -10.29 -7.64
CA GLN A 19 9.46 -11.13 -8.38
C GLN A 19 9.20 -12.52 -7.76
N ALA A 20 10.07 -12.97 -6.86
CA ALA A 20 9.87 -14.21 -6.10
C ALA A 20 8.96 -14.02 -4.87
N LEU A 21 8.69 -12.78 -4.47
CA LEU A 21 7.83 -12.48 -3.32
C LEU A 21 6.38 -12.22 -3.77
N PRO A 22 5.40 -12.60 -2.95
CA PRO A 22 4.01 -12.35 -3.26
C PRO A 22 3.68 -10.85 -3.24
N GLY A 23 2.82 -10.45 -4.16
CA GLY A 23 2.38 -9.06 -4.28
C GLY A 23 1.48 -8.60 -3.13
N PRO A 24 1.78 -7.46 -2.46
CA PRO A 24 0.89 -6.92 -1.43
C PRO A 24 -0.41 -6.35 -2.00
N THR A 25 -1.50 -6.51 -1.25
CA THR A 25 -2.83 -5.95 -1.57
C THR A 25 -3.42 -5.28 -0.34
N ALA A 26 -3.83 -4.03 -0.47
CA ALA A 26 -4.56 -3.30 0.55
C ALA A 26 -6.06 -3.60 0.44
N TYR A 27 -6.62 -4.24 1.46
CA TYR A 27 -8.06 -4.43 1.60
C TYR A 27 -8.62 -3.34 2.50
N LEU A 28 -9.37 -2.41 1.91
CA LEU A 28 -10.00 -1.32 2.64
C LEU A 28 -11.42 -1.73 3.01
N THR A 29 -11.77 -1.54 4.28
CA THR A 29 -13.12 -1.74 4.80
C THR A 29 -13.83 -0.40 4.96
N GLY A 30 -15.16 -0.44 4.99
CA GLY A 30 -16.00 0.73 5.24
C GLY A 30 -17.35 0.30 5.81
N HIS A 31 -18.32 1.20 5.77
CA HIS A 31 -19.68 0.91 6.23
C HIS A 31 -20.67 1.04 5.08
N ASN A 32 -21.62 0.11 5.03
CA ASN A 32 -22.76 0.22 4.13
C ASN A 32 -23.66 1.39 4.57
N ALA A 33 -23.96 2.31 3.65
CA ALA A 33 -24.62 3.58 3.98
C ALA A 33 -26.04 3.44 4.55
N SER A 34 -26.79 2.40 4.16
CA SER A 34 -28.18 2.22 4.62
C SER A 34 -28.28 1.38 5.89
N THR A 35 -27.35 0.46 6.13
CA THR A 35 -27.42 -0.50 7.24
C THR A 35 -26.40 -0.25 8.35
N GLY A 36 -25.38 0.57 8.10
CA GLY A 36 -24.25 0.79 9.03
C GLY A 36 -23.35 -0.43 9.22
N LYS A 37 -23.56 -1.53 8.49
CA LYS A 37 -22.73 -2.75 8.63
C LYS A 37 -21.36 -2.58 8.00
N ALA A 38 -20.35 -3.17 8.63
CA ALA A 38 -19.00 -3.25 8.06
C ALA A 38 -19.00 -4.07 6.75
N ILE A 39 -18.34 -3.54 5.72
CA ILE A 39 -18.21 -4.16 4.41
C ILE A 39 -16.78 -4.02 3.88
N LEU A 40 -16.39 -4.89 2.95
CA LEU A 40 -15.21 -4.66 2.13
C LEU A 40 -15.53 -3.54 1.13
N HIS A 41 -14.80 -2.42 1.23
CA HIS A 41 -14.93 -1.30 0.31
C HIS A 41 -14.18 -1.58 -0.99
N SER A 42 -12.90 -1.95 -0.90
CA SER A 42 -12.07 -2.22 -2.08
C SER A 42 -10.87 -3.10 -1.78
N SER A 43 -10.41 -3.83 -2.81
CA SER A 43 -9.16 -4.59 -2.80
C SER A 43 -8.21 -3.93 -3.81
N ARG A 44 -7.08 -3.41 -3.35
CA ARG A 44 -6.15 -2.60 -4.13
C ARG A 44 -4.75 -3.20 -4.10
N PRO A 45 -4.33 -3.93 -5.15
CA PRO A 45 -2.92 -4.33 -5.29
C PRO A 45 -2.03 -3.10 -5.26
N VAL A 46 -0.91 -3.15 -4.56
CA VAL A 46 -0.01 -2.00 -4.46
C VAL A 46 0.70 -1.76 -5.79
N GLU A 47 1.00 -0.50 -6.11
CA GLU A 47 1.80 -0.15 -7.28
C GLU A 47 3.17 0.35 -6.83
N TRP A 48 4.22 -0.35 -7.24
CA TRP A 48 5.58 0.00 -6.83
C TRP A 48 6.13 1.16 -7.65
N GLN A 49 6.83 2.03 -6.94
CA GLN A 49 7.69 3.07 -7.52
C GLN A 49 9.13 2.64 -7.30
N ARG A 50 9.92 2.61 -8.37
CA ARG A 50 11.33 2.22 -8.33
C ARG A 50 12.23 3.44 -8.18
N TYR A 51 13.27 3.28 -7.38
CA TYR A 51 14.26 4.29 -7.01
C TYR A 51 15.66 3.68 -7.07
N ASP A 52 16.66 4.55 -7.10
CA ASP A 52 18.08 4.20 -6.96
C ASP A 52 18.51 3.04 -7.89
N GLU A 53 18.20 3.16 -9.18
CA GLU A 53 18.52 2.17 -10.23
C GLU A 53 17.99 0.76 -9.92
N ASP A 54 16.70 0.67 -9.56
CA ASP A 54 16.02 -0.58 -9.21
C ASP A 54 16.60 -1.30 -7.96
N LYS A 55 17.33 -0.56 -7.09
CA LYS A 55 17.82 -1.07 -5.79
C LYS A 55 16.86 -0.77 -4.64
N LEU A 56 15.88 0.11 -4.85
CA LEU A 56 14.88 0.49 -3.86
C LEU A 56 13.50 0.57 -4.50
N GLY A 57 12.53 -0.15 -3.92
CA GLY A 57 11.12 -0.07 -4.28
C GLY A 57 10.32 0.52 -3.14
N MET A 58 9.39 1.43 -3.43
CA MET A 58 8.44 1.93 -2.44
C MET A 58 7.02 1.93 -2.99
N SER A 59 6.05 1.59 -2.15
CA SER A 59 4.63 1.77 -2.47
C SER A 59 3.86 2.25 -1.26
N VAL A 60 3.03 3.29 -1.43
CA VAL A 60 2.14 3.78 -0.39
C VAL A 60 0.79 3.07 -0.52
N ALA A 61 0.43 2.31 0.50
CA ALA A 61 -0.81 1.53 0.51
C ALA A 61 -2.00 2.33 1.04
N PHE A 62 -1.76 3.24 1.99
CA PHE A 62 -2.82 4.10 2.54
C PHE A 62 -2.26 5.32 3.26
N THR A 63 -3.06 6.37 3.36
CA THR A 63 -2.77 7.56 4.18
C THR A 63 -4.01 8.03 4.89
N THR A 64 -3.87 8.59 6.09
CA THR A 64 -4.96 9.26 6.80
C THR A 64 -4.68 10.75 6.91
N GLN A 65 -5.71 11.54 7.24
CA GLN A 65 -5.51 12.84 7.87
C GLN A 65 -5.33 12.70 9.40
N PHE A 66 -5.18 13.80 10.13
CA PHE A 66 -5.15 13.82 11.59
C PHE A 66 -6.15 14.84 12.18
N PRO A 67 -7.08 14.40 13.05
CA PRO A 67 -7.38 13.01 13.39
C PRO A 67 -7.87 12.22 12.16
N ALA A 68 -7.77 10.89 12.19
CA ALA A 68 -8.30 10.05 11.11
C ALA A 68 -9.83 10.22 11.02
N ASP A 69 -10.35 10.30 9.80
CA ASP A 69 -11.78 10.39 9.55
C ASP A 69 -12.27 9.18 8.74
N LEU A 70 -12.90 8.26 9.47
CA LEU A 70 -13.47 7.03 8.92
C LEU A 70 -14.92 7.20 8.46
N ASN A 71 -15.50 8.39 8.62
CA ASN A 71 -16.86 8.68 8.19
C ASN A 71 -16.89 8.97 6.70
N SER A 72 -17.95 8.54 6.03
CA SER A 72 -18.20 8.85 4.61
C SER A 72 -17.00 8.56 3.69
N ASN A 73 -16.14 7.61 4.08
CA ASN A 73 -14.90 7.27 3.39
C ASN A 73 -13.92 8.45 3.21
N ALA A 74 -13.92 9.45 4.11
CA ALA A 74 -13.14 10.68 3.98
C ALA A 74 -11.63 10.43 3.81
N ASP A 75 -11.04 9.54 4.62
CA ASP A 75 -9.63 9.17 4.47
C ASP A 75 -9.33 8.40 3.18
N ILE A 76 -10.29 7.63 2.63
CA ILE A 76 -10.11 6.96 1.34
C ILE A 76 -10.08 8.01 0.22
N THR A 77 -11.01 8.95 0.22
CA THR A 77 -11.06 10.02 -0.79
C THR A 77 -9.84 10.93 -0.71
N SER A 78 -9.42 11.32 0.49
CA SER A 78 -8.23 12.17 0.66
C SER A 78 -6.94 11.43 0.30
N HIS A 79 -6.84 10.12 0.59
CA HIS A 79 -5.76 9.27 0.12
C HIS A 79 -5.69 9.25 -1.41
N ASP A 80 -6.81 8.97 -2.09
CA ASP A 80 -6.85 8.88 -3.56
C ASP A 80 -6.45 10.22 -4.20
N ALA A 81 -6.96 11.34 -3.68
CA ALA A 81 -6.58 12.67 -4.14
C ALA A 81 -5.08 12.96 -3.92
N LYS A 82 -4.53 12.58 -2.76
CA LYS A 82 -3.10 12.76 -2.45
C LYS A 82 -2.21 11.93 -3.38
N MET A 83 -2.57 10.68 -3.64
CA MET A 83 -1.81 9.80 -4.53
C MET A 83 -1.87 10.30 -5.98
N ALA A 84 -3.03 10.79 -6.43
CA ALA A 84 -3.18 11.39 -7.75
C ALA A 84 -2.33 12.68 -7.90
N ALA A 85 -2.40 13.58 -6.92
CA ALA A 85 -1.63 14.83 -6.94
C ALA A 85 -0.11 14.60 -6.91
N ALA A 86 0.34 13.53 -6.24
CA ALA A 86 1.74 13.17 -6.12
C ALA A 86 2.25 12.28 -7.28
N GLY A 87 1.40 11.93 -8.26
CA GLY A 87 1.75 11.02 -9.35
C GLY A 87 2.18 9.64 -8.84
N GLY A 88 1.59 9.15 -7.75
CA GLY A 88 1.97 7.90 -7.10
C GLY A 88 3.20 7.99 -6.17
N LYS A 89 3.92 9.13 -6.14
CA LYS A 89 5.19 9.29 -5.43
C LYS A 89 5.04 10.22 -4.23
N LEU A 90 4.86 9.65 -3.04
CA LEU A 90 4.87 10.41 -1.80
C LEU A 90 6.27 10.39 -1.18
N GLY A 91 6.78 11.56 -0.78
CA GLY A 91 8.07 11.67 -0.07
C GLY A 91 8.10 10.90 1.26
N LEU A 92 9.23 10.90 1.95
CA LEU A 92 9.37 10.20 3.25
C LEU A 92 8.38 10.68 4.31
N VAL A 93 8.01 11.96 4.25
CA VAL A 93 7.07 12.58 5.19
C VAL A 93 5.85 13.07 4.42
N SER A 94 4.66 12.68 4.87
CA SER A 94 3.42 13.41 4.59
C SER A 94 3.03 14.12 5.88
N GLY A 95 3.07 15.46 5.88
CA GLY A 95 2.54 16.22 7.00
C GLY A 95 1.06 15.93 7.24
N GLY A 96 0.62 15.98 8.50
CA GLY A 96 -0.80 16.01 8.87
C GLY A 96 -1.55 14.66 8.85
N GLY A 97 -0.89 13.55 9.18
CA GLY A 97 -1.55 12.24 9.21
C GLY A 97 -0.60 11.06 9.35
N THR A 98 -1.07 9.88 8.95
CA THR A 98 -0.27 8.64 8.91
C THR A 98 -0.06 8.16 7.48
N VAL A 99 0.99 7.35 7.28
CA VAL A 99 1.30 6.72 6.00
C VAL A 99 1.61 5.25 6.25
N LEU A 100 0.89 4.36 5.58
CA LEU A 100 1.25 2.95 5.45
C LEU A 100 2.02 2.76 4.14
N ARG A 101 3.26 2.27 4.25
CA ARG A 101 4.16 2.08 3.11
C ARG A 101 4.85 0.73 3.15
N TYR A 102 4.96 0.12 1.98
CA TYR A 102 5.89 -0.97 1.71
C TYR A 102 7.21 -0.42 1.15
N VAL A 103 8.32 -0.96 1.63
CA VAL A 103 9.66 -0.65 1.15
C VAL A 103 10.39 -1.96 0.89
N ASP A 104 10.96 -2.11 -0.30
CA ASP A 104 11.76 -3.26 -0.73
C ASP A 104 13.18 -2.79 -1.01
N PHE A 105 14.16 -3.37 -0.32
CA PHE A 105 15.58 -3.06 -0.47
C PHE A 105 16.26 -4.23 -1.17
N ALA A 106 17.05 -3.94 -2.21
CA ALA A 106 17.87 -4.96 -2.83
C ALA A 106 18.87 -5.59 -1.82
N PRO A 107 19.30 -6.84 -2.02
CA PRO A 107 20.30 -7.46 -1.17
C PRO A 107 21.59 -6.63 -1.08
N GLY A 108 22.10 -6.40 0.14
CA GLY A 108 23.30 -5.58 0.36
C GLY A 108 23.10 -4.08 0.09
N TYR A 109 21.84 -3.63 -0.07
CA TYR A 109 21.50 -2.23 -0.21
C TYR A 109 21.20 -1.63 1.16
N ASP A 110 22.25 -1.38 1.94
CA ASP A 110 22.20 -0.53 3.12
C ASP A 110 22.83 0.83 2.79
N LYS A 111 22.14 1.93 3.14
CA LYS A 111 22.77 3.25 3.10
C LYS A 111 23.66 3.41 4.33
N THR A 112 24.75 2.65 4.39
CA THR A 112 25.92 3.04 5.17
C THR A 112 26.88 3.79 4.25
N PRO A 113 27.38 4.98 4.64
CA PRO A 113 28.46 5.64 3.91
C PRO A 113 29.76 4.84 3.97
#